data_AF-A0A819NFX4-F1
#
_entry.id   AF-A0A819NFX4-F1
#
_cell.length_a   1.000
_cell.length_b   1.000
_cell.length_c   1.000
_cell.angle_alpha   90.00
_cell.angle_beta   90.00
_cell.angle_gamma   90.00
#
_symmetry.space_group_name_H-M   'P 1'
#
loop_
_entity.id
_entity.type
_entity.pdbx_description
1 polymer ?
#
loop_
_entity_poly.entity_id
_entity_poly.type
_entity_poly.pdbx_seq_one_letter_code
_entity_poly.pdbx_strand_id
1 'polypeptide(L)'
;MENQGASNQRQGDETGDKEIRKYINRIELNMFIGSEATNKLSQVLPYTYCRRKQLRFECIKDYLLLEEEFIKNQERLKPQEDRHEEEHSKVDDIRRSSMAVGILEEIIDDNHAIVSTSIGFEH
;
A
#
# COMPACT_ATOMS: atom_id res chain seq x y z
N MET A 1 16.21 -61.29 -3.92
CA MET A 1 15.46 -60.27 -3.18
C MET A 1 16.39 -59.12 -2.90
N GLU A 2 16.52 -58.16 -3.82
CA GLU A 2 17.18 -56.88 -3.53
C GLU A 2 16.33 -55.80 -4.22
N ASN A 3 15.59 -55.06 -3.39
CA ASN A 3 14.73 -53.96 -3.83
C ASN A 3 15.59 -52.70 -3.99
N GLN A 4 15.52 -52.11 -5.18
CA GLN A 4 16.06 -50.79 -5.49
C GLN A 4 15.17 -49.73 -4.84
N GLY A 5 15.74 -48.95 -3.92
CA GLY A 5 15.08 -47.79 -3.32
C GLY A 5 15.04 -46.63 -4.30
N ALA A 6 13.85 -46.27 -4.77
CA ALA A 6 13.59 -45.07 -5.55
C ALA A 6 13.65 -43.82 -4.65
N SER A 7 14.67 -42.99 -4.85
CA SER A 7 14.72 -41.61 -4.33
C SER A 7 13.74 -40.74 -5.12
N ASN A 8 12.54 -40.55 -4.57
CA ASN A 8 11.54 -39.67 -5.16
C ASN A 8 11.69 -38.24 -4.63
N GLN A 9 11.78 -37.28 -5.55
CA GLN A 9 12.11 -35.88 -5.32
C GLN A 9 10.97 -35.15 -4.59
N ARG A 10 11.30 -34.40 -3.54
CA ARG A 10 10.39 -33.47 -2.84
C ARG A 10 10.27 -32.18 -3.66
N GLN A 11 9.43 -32.20 -4.69
CA GLN A 11 8.98 -31.00 -5.41
C GLN A 11 7.56 -30.69 -4.94
N GLY A 12 7.43 -29.87 -3.89
CA GLY A 12 6.13 -29.55 -3.29
C GLY A 12 5.97 -28.10 -2.83
N ASP A 13 7.02 -27.48 -2.26
CA ASP A 13 6.88 -26.18 -1.60
C ASP A 13 7.25 -24.97 -2.47
N GLU A 14 8.12 -25.12 -3.47
CA GLU A 14 8.59 -23.97 -4.25
C GLU A 14 7.48 -23.25 -5.03
N THR A 15 6.43 -23.97 -5.41
CA THR A 15 5.32 -23.42 -6.18
C THR A 15 4.44 -22.51 -5.33
N GLY A 16 4.25 -22.84 -4.05
CA GLY A 16 3.48 -22.04 -3.10
C GLY A 16 4.19 -20.73 -2.77
N ASP A 17 5.50 -20.80 -2.49
CA ASP A 17 6.32 -19.63 -2.21
C ASP A 17 6.40 -18.67 -3.40
N LYS A 18 6.48 -19.20 -4.63
CA LYS A 18 6.47 -18.39 -5.87
C LYS A 18 5.14 -17.65 -6.05
N GLU A 19 4.01 -18.29 -5.77
CA GLU A 19 2.70 -17.67 -5.88
C GLU A 19 2.46 -16.62 -4.78
N ILE A 20 2.92 -16.88 -3.55
CA ILE A 20 2.89 -15.89 -2.46
C ILE A 20 3.72 -14.66 -2.83
N ARG A 21 4.94 -14.86 -3.35
CA ARG A 21 5.85 -13.77 -3.72
C ARG A 21 5.33 -12.93 -4.88
N LYS A 22 4.60 -13.56 -5.81
CA LYS A 22 3.89 -12.91 -6.91
C LYS A 22 2.68 -12.10 -6.43
N TYR A 23 1.97 -12.60 -5.42
CA TYR A 23 0.86 -11.89 -4.79
C TYR A 23 1.35 -10.65 -4.02
N ILE A 24 2.45 -10.78 -3.27
CA ILE A 24 3.10 -9.66 -2.56
C ILE A 24 3.58 -8.59 -3.55
N ASN A 25 4.31 -8.97 -4.61
CA ASN A 25 4.75 -8.02 -5.64
C ASN A 25 3.58 -7.29 -6.32
N ARG A 26 2.44 -7.96 -6.48
CA ARG A 26 1.24 -7.35 -7.07
C ARG A 26 0.59 -6.33 -6.15
N ILE A 27 0.58 -6.60 -4.85
CA ILE A 27 0.10 -5.65 -3.84
C ILE A 27 1.01 -4.41 -3.84
N GLU A 28 2.33 -4.60 -3.80
CA GLU A 28 3.31 -3.51 -3.84
C GLU A 28 3.16 -2.64 -5.12
N LEU A 29 2.99 -3.28 -6.27
CA LEU A 29 2.77 -2.57 -7.54
C LEU A 29 1.45 -1.78 -7.56
N ASN A 30 0.37 -2.35 -7.01
CA ASN A 30 -0.92 -1.68 -6.92
C ASN A 30 -0.90 -0.52 -5.92
N MET A 31 -0.06 -0.59 -4.89
CA MET A 31 0.16 0.52 -3.95
C MET A 31 0.84 1.70 -4.64
N PHE A 32 1.72 1.44 -5.61
CA PHE A 32 2.41 2.47 -6.40
C PHE A 32 1.53 3.11 -7.50
N ILE A 33 0.58 2.36 -8.06
CA ILE A 33 -0.30 2.82 -9.16
C ILE A 33 -1.54 3.60 -8.65
N GLY A 34 -1.80 3.58 -7.34
CA GLY A 34 -2.89 4.33 -6.71
C GLY A 34 -4.15 3.50 -6.47
N SER A 35 -4.94 3.90 -5.47
CA SER A 35 -6.08 3.18 -4.89
C SER A 35 -7.29 2.99 -5.81
N GLU A 36 -7.26 3.53 -7.03
CA GLU A 36 -8.39 3.39 -7.97
C GLU A 36 -8.60 1.94 -8.45
N ALA A 37 -7.57 1.11 -8.37
CA ALA A 37 -7.68 -0.31 -8.71
C ALA A 37 -8.30 -1.17 -7.59
N THR A 38 -8.21 -0.73 -6.32
CA THR A 38 -8.61 -1.54 -5.15
C THR A 38 -10.09 -1.40 -4.80
N ASN A 39 -10.74 -0.29 -5.16
CA ASN A 39 -12.15 -0.04 -4.81
C ASN A 39 -13.18 -0.71 -5.74
N LYS A 40 -12.73 -1.46 -6.76
CA LYS A 40 -13.64 -2.10 -7.72
C LYS A 40 -14.07 -3.47 -7.19
N LEU A 41 -15.31 -3.55 -6.70
CA LEU A 41 -15.94 -4.82 -6.39
C LEU A 41 -15.89 -5.76 -7.60
N SER A 42 -15.57 -7.04 -7.37
CA SER A 42 -15.51 -8.02 -8.46
C SER A 42 -16.85 -8.12 -9.17
N GLN A 43 -16.86 -8.11 -10.50
CA GLN A 43 -18.09 -8.20 -11.27
C GLN A 43 -18.83 -9.51 -10.96
N VAL A 44 -20.07 -9.40 -10.46
CA VAL A 44 -20.90 -10.56 -10.15
C VAL A 44 -21.73 -10.93 -11.38
N LEU A 45 -21.45 -12.11 -11.94
CA LEU A 45 -22.22 -12.75 -13.01
C LEU A 45 -22.73 -14.11 -12.48
N PRO A 46 -23.93 -14.59 -12.87
CA PRO A 46 -24.85 -14.06 -13.88
C PRO A 46 -25.90 -13.09 -13.34
N TYR A 47 -26.51 -12.27 -14.21
CA TYR A 47 -27.44 -11.19 -13.83
C TYR A 47 -28.78 -11.69 -13.26
N THR A 48 -29.17 -12.91 -13.60
CA THR A 48 -30.40 -13.58 -13.15
C THR A 48 -30.38 -13.93 -11.66
N TYR A 49 -31.56 -14.13 -11.08
CA TYR A 49 -31.67 -14.57 -9.69
C TYR A 49 -31.24 -16.04 -9.57
N CYS A 50 -30.10 -16.31 -8.93
CA CYS A 50 -29.56 -17.65 -8.74
C CYS A 50 -28.81 -17.78 -7.41
N ARG A 51 -28.76 -19.00 -6.85
CA ARG A 51 -28.04 -19.31 -5.60
C ARG A 51 -26.56 -18.93 -5.66
N ARG A 52 -25.92 -19.05 -6.83
CA ARG A 52 -24.50 -18.72 -7.04
C ARG A 52 -24.22 -17.22 -6.92
N LYS A 53 -25.15 -16.37 -7.38
CA LYS A 53 -25.09 -14.91 -7.23
C LYS A 53 -25.19 -14.52 -5.75
N GLN A 54 -26.10 -15.16 -5.00
CA GLN A 54 -26.21 -14.95 -3.56
C GLN A 54 -24.91 -15.29 -2.83
N LEU A 55 -24.35 -16.48 -3.07
CA LEU A 55 -23.07 -16.90 -2.45
C LEU A 55 -21.92 -15.93 -2.78
N ARG A 56 -21.91 -15.36 -3.99
CA ARG A 56 -20.90 -14.37 -4.39
C ARG A 56 -21.03 -13.06 -3.62
N PHE A 57 -22.26 -12.60 -3.38
CA PHE A 57 -22.50 -11.42 -2.54
C PHE A 57 -22.20 -11.66 -1.07
N GLU A 58 -22.47 -12.87 -0.55
CA GLU A 58 -22.08 -13.26 0.81
C GLU A 58 -20.55 -13.19 0.96
N CYS A 59 -19.78 -13.76 0.01
CA CYS A 59 -18.32 -13.61 0.03
C CYS A 59 -17.87 -12.14 0.00
N ILE A 60 -18.42 -11.32 -0.91
CA ILE A 60 -18.06 -9.89 -1.00
C ILE A 60 -18.36 -9.17 0.31
N LYS A 61 -19.52 -9.43 0.91
CA LYS A 61 -19.91 -8.86 2.20
C LYS A 61 -18.93 -9.24 3.30
N ASP A 62 -18.54 -10.51 3.37
CA ASP A 62 -17.60 -10.99 4.40
C ASP A 62 -16.21 -10.34 4.25
N TYR A 63 -15.74 -10.12 3.02
CA TYR A 63 -14.49 -9.39 2.77
C TYR A 63 -14.57 -7.93 3.22
N LEU A 64 -15.65 -7.22 2.91
CA LEU A 64 -15.83 -5.83 3.33
C LEU A 64 -15.90 -5.70 4.86
N LEU A 65 -16.57 -6.64 5.53
CA LEU A 65 -16.62 -6.70 6.99
C LEU A 65 -15.23 -6.98 7.59
N LEU A 66 -14.45 -7.87 6.98
CA LEU A 66 -13.09 -8.13 7.40
C LEU A 66 -12.20 -6.90 7.25
N GLU A 67 -12.29 -6.18 6.13
CA GLU A 67 -11.54 -4.93 5.91
C GLU A 67 -11.95 -3.84 6.91
N GLU A 68 -13.25 -3.66 7.15
CA GLU A 68 -13.75 -2.67 8.11
C GLU A 68 -13.23 -2.94 9.53
N GLU A 69 -13.34 -4.20 10.00
CA GLU A 69 -12.83 -4.59 11.31
C GLU A 69 -11.30 -4.53 11.38
N PHE A 70 -10.60 -4.80 10.27
CA PHE A 70 -9.15 -4.66 10.19
C PHE A 70 -8.72 -3.21 10.35
N ILE A 71 -9.38 -2.26 9.67
CA ILE A 71 -9.10 -0.83 9.77
C ILE A 71 -9.40 -0.32 11.20
N LYS A 72 -10.57 -0.65 11.76
CA LYS A 72 -10.92 -0.27 13.15
C LYS A 72 -9.91 -0.79 14.17
N ASN A 73 -9.42 -2.01 13.98
CA ASN A 73 -8.40 -2.59 14.86
C ASN A 73 -7.03 -1.94 14.67
N GLN A 74 -6.64 -1.61 13.44
CA GLN A 74 -5.43 -0.84 13.15
C GLN A 74 -5.47 0.55 13.80
N GLU A 75 -6.57 1.29 13.67
CA GLU A 75 -6.76 2.59 14.31
C GLU A 75 -6.61 2.49 15.84
N ARG A 76 -7.16 1.45 16.47
CA ARG A 76 -6.96 1.19 17.91
C ARG A 76 -5.52 0.86 18.29
N LEU A 77 -4.75 0.28 17.38
CA LEU A 77 -3.38 -0.20 17.61
C LEU A 77 -2.30 0.79 17.14
N LYS A 78 -2.68 2.00 16.69
CA LYS A 78 -1.78 3.06 16.20
C LYS A 78 -1.43 4.18 17.21
N PRO A 79 -1.24 3.97 18.53
CA PRO A 79 -0.78 5.04 19.42
C PRO A 79 0.68 5.48 19.14
N GLN A 80 1.40 4.79 18.26
CA GLN A 80 2.72 5.22 17.80
C GLN A 80 2.63 6.25 16.66
N GLU A 81 1.56 6.24 15.88
CA GLU A 81 1.32 7.22 14.81
C GLU A 81 1.00 8.59 15.41
N ASP A 82 0.30 8.65 16.54
CA ASP A 82 0.04 9.88 17.30
C ASP A 82 1.33 10.66 17.65
N ARG A 83 2.43 9.98 17.96
CA ARG A 83 3.71 10.64 18.25
C ARG A 83 4.34 11.24 17.00
N HIS A 84 4.25 10.52 15.88
CA HIS A 84 4.77 10.99 14.61
C HIS A 84 3.88 12.10 14.02
N GLU A 85 2.57 12.03 14.24
CA GLU A 85 1.59 13.08 13.92
C GLU A 85 1.88 14.36 14.71
N GLU A 86 2.27 14.24 15.99
CA GLU A 86 2.66 15.40 16.80
C GLU A 86 3.96 16.06 16.31
N GLU A 87 4.96 15.26 15.90
CA GLU A 87 6.18 15.76 15.26
C GLU A 87 5.88 16.40 13.90
N HIS A 88 5.03 15.77 13.08
CA HIS A 88 4.61 16.29 11.78
C HIS A 88 3.82 17.59 11.93
N SER A 89 2.92 17.69 12.91
CA SER A 89 2.17 18.91 13.21
C SER A 89 3.11 20.06 13.59
N LYS A 90 4.15 19.79 14.38
CA LYS A 90 5.17 20.81 14.72
C LYS A 90 5.94 21.28 13.49
N VAL A 91 6.27 20.37 12.57
CA VAL A 91 6.91 20.72 11.29
C VAL A 91 5.97 21.55 10.42
N ASP A 92 4.70 21.18 10.35
CA ASP A 92 3.68 21.91 9.58
C ASP A 92 3.45 23.34 10.12
N ASP A 93 3.49 23.51 11.45
CA ASP A 93 3.42 24.83 12.09
C ASP A 93 4.61 25.73 11.71
N ILE A 94 5.81 25.15 11.63
CA ILE A 94 7.02 25.85 11.19
C ILE A 94 6.93 26.21 9.69
N ARG A 95 6.42 25.28 8.87
CA ARG A 95 6.27 25.45 7.42
C ARG A 95 5.22 26.50 7.05
N ARG A 96 4.20 26.67 7.90
CA ARG A 96 3.02 27.53 7.68
C ARG A 96 2.18 27.07 6.47
N SER A 97 0.99 27.67 6.33
CA SER A 97 0.00 27.27 5.31
C SER A 97 0.39 27.64 3.87
N SER A 98 1.25 28.63 3.65
CA SER A 98 1.67 29.07 2.31
C SER A 98 3.13 28.71 2.08
N MET A 99 3.41 27.94 1.02
CA MET A 99 4.77 27.62 0.59
C MET A 99 5.06 28.35 -0.72
N ALA A 100 6.14 29.14 -0.74
CA ALA A 100 6.66 29.71 -1.98
C ALA A 100 7.50 28.64 -2.70
N VAL A 101 7.30 28.48 -4.01
CA VAL A 101 8.08 27.54 -4.83
C VAL A 101 9.22 28.31 -5.50
N GLY A 102 10.45 27.86 -5.28
CA GLY A 102 11.67 28.41 -5.90
C GLY A 102 12.45 27.34 -6.67
N ILE A 103 13.45 27.79 -7.43
CA ILE A 103 14.40 26.95 -8.17
C ILE A 103 15.71 26.91 -7.38
N LEU A 104 16.25 25.72 -7.13
CA LEU A 104 17.57 25.55 -6.50
C LEU A 104 18.67 25.90 -7.52
N GLU A 105 19.58 26.80 -7.17
CA GLU A 105 20.70 27.19 -8.04
C GLU A 105 22.01 26.51 -7.65
N GLU A 106 22.45 26.72 -6.41
CA GLU A 106 23.74 26.21 -5.91
C GLU A 106 23.62 25.77 -4.45
N ILE A 107 24.27 24.66 -4.11
CA ILE A 107 24.40 24.19 -2.72
C ILE A 107 25.77 24.64 -2.22
N ILE A 108 25.80 25.44 -1.15
CA ILE A 108 27.02 26.02 -0.60
C ILE A 108 27.62 25.09 0.46
N ASP A 109 26.76 24.57 1.35
CA ASP A 109 27.12 23.56 2.36
C ASP A 109 25.90 22.67 2.72
N ASP A 110 26.01 21.84 3.76
CA ASP A 110 24.98 20.87 4.17
C ASP A 110 23.66 21.51 4.67
N ASN A 111 23.66 22.80 5.02
CA ASN A 111 22.50 23.51 5.58
C ASN A 111 22.12 24.78 4.81
N HIS A 112 22.93 25.23 3.85
CA HIS A 112 22.73 26.47 3.11
C HIS A 112 22.81 26.24 1.59
N ALA A 113 21.86 26.83 0.88
CA ALA A 113 21.77 26.81 -0.58
C ALA A 113 21.20 28.13 -1.11
N ILE A 114 21.55 28.48 -2.34
CA ILE A 114 21.04 29.63 -3.08
C ILE A 114 19.79 29.22 -3.86
N VAL A 115 18.70 29.97 -3.71
CA VAL A 115 17.41 29.68 -4.36
C VAL A 115 16.87 30.90 -5.11
N SER A 116 16.39 30.67 -6.34
CA SER A 116 15.76 31.69 -7.17
C SER A 116 14.23 31.63 -7.04
N THR A 117 13.61 32.74 -6.65
CA THR A 117 12.15 32.89 -6.68
C THR A 117 11.70 33.53 -7.99
N SER A 118 10.47 33.26 -8.43
CA SER A 118 9.91 33.73 -9.71
C SER A 118 9.86 35.26 -9.88
N ILE A 119 10.18 36.02 -8.84
CA ILE A 119 10.21 37.48 -8.80
C ILE A 119 11.62 38.07 -8.93
N GLY A 120 12.65 37.25 -9.17
CA GLY A 120 13.98 37.72 -9.57
C GLY A 120 14.79 38.39 -8.44
N PHE A 121 14.41 38.18 -7.19
CA PHE A 121 15.26 38.48 -6.04
C PHE A 121 15.97 37.20 -5.60
N GLU A 122 17.30 37.26 -5.63
CA GLU A 122 18.22 36.20 -5.25
C GLU A 122 18.36 36.19 -3.72
N HIS A 123 18.18 35.03 -3.08
CA HIS A 123 18.28 34.86 -1.63
C HIS A 123 18.99 33.56 -1.26
#